data_AF-A0A1D1Z299-F1
#
_entry.id   AF-A0A1D1Z299-F1
#
_cell.length_a   1.000
_cell.length_b   1.000
_cell.length_c   1.000
_cell.angle_alpha   90.00
_cell.angle_beta   90.00
_cell.angle_gamma   90.00
#
_symmetry.space_group_name_H-M   'P 1'
#
loop_
_entity.id
_entity.type
_entity.pdbx_description
1 polymer ?
#
loop_
_entity_poly.entity_id
_entity_poly.type
_entity_poly.pdbx_seq_one_letter_code
_entity_poly.pdbx_strand_id
1 'polypeptide(L)'
;MLTTDPAYSSLGPNLEAHVYKTEAGACVAFLANIGTQSDAVVTFNGNSYRLPAWSVSILPDCKTVVFNSAQINSQLMNMETRYLKPQIQASNEATNSPRIFQSDWSWTDEPVGISKGSAFKREGLLEQINTTADSSDYLWYSISITINGDEPFLVNSTQTLLHVESLGHVLHAFVNGEIAGSGSGNANNAKITLEKTITLIPGSNSIDLLSATVGLQNYGAFFDEWGAGVTGPVKLKGNNGTIDLSSKTWTYQIGLKGEDLGFQINSDKVSSLWSSLATLPTNKPLIWYKTTFETPDGNDPIAIDFTGMGKGEAWVNGQSIGRYWPTYLAPENGCTNSCNYRGTFNSDKCVRSCGKPSQLLYHVPRSFLQQSGNTLVLFEEIGGDPTHISFAKRQLGSLCGHVSELHPPPMGTWSSEGQRSRSGAMLQLVCPYPNQVISTIKFASFGTPQGSCGTFNHGHCSSENALAVVQEVCIGMGNCSIQVSTKAFGDPCRGVTKSLAVEAVCT
;
A
#
# COMPACT_ATOMS: atom_id res chain seq x y z
N MET A 1 -28.03 -2.70 -30.11
CA MET A 1 -28.27 -2.79 -28.65
C MET A 1 -29.34 -3.85 -28.41
N LEU A 2 -29.11 -4.80 -27.51
CA LEU A 2 -30.16 -5.69 -27.00
C LEU A 2 -30.95 -4.88 -25.97
N THR A 3 -32.13 -4.36 -26.33
CA THR A 3 -32.98 -3.51 -25.48
C THR A 3 -34.11 -4.30 -24.81
N THR A 4 -34.00 -5.62 -24.74
CA THR A 4 -35.02 -6.53 -24.19
C THR A 4 -34.67 -6.91 -22.77
N ASP A 5 -35.64 -6.91 -21.86
CA ASP A 5 -35.47 -7.53 -20.54
C ASP A 5 -35.06 -9.00 -20.69
N PRO A 6 -34.19 -9.53 -19.81
CA PRO A 6 -33.80 -10.93 -19.89
C PRO A 6 -34.99 -11.84 -19.55
N ALA A 7 -35.15 -12.90 -20.35
CA ALA A 7 -35.97 -14.02 -19.95
C ALA A 7 -35.24 -14.81 -18.87
N TYR A 8 -35.78 -14.80 -17.66
CA TYR A 8 -35.30 -15.59 -16.53
C TYR A 8 -35.81 -17.03 -16.62
N SER A 9 -34.97 -18.00 -16.28
CA SER A 9 -35.37 -19.41 -16.10
C SER A 9 -34.54 -20.06 -14.99
N SER A 10 -35.21 -20.75 -14.07
CA SER A 10 -34.50 -21.59 -13.10
C SER A 10 -34.01 -22.88 -13.77
N LEU A 11 -32.76 -23.25 -13.52
CA LEU A 11 -32.14 -24.49 -13.97
C LEU A 11 -31.99 -25.52 -12.84
N GLY A 12 -32.47 -25.17 -11.64
CA GLY A 12 -32.34 -25.95 -10.41
C GLY A 12 -32.09 -25.07 -9.19
N PRO A 13 -31.92 -25.67 -8.00
CA PRO A 13 -31.61 -24.92 -6.78
C PRO A 13 -30.31 -24.15 -6.93
N ASN A 14 -30.35 -22.81 -6.76
CA ASN A 14 -29.21 -21.90 -6.93
C ASN A 14 -28.61 -21.86 -8.36
N LEU A 15 -29.37 -22.29 -9.36
CA LEU A 15 -28.94 -22.34 -10.75
C LEU A 15 -29.93 -21.57 -11.63
N GLU A 16 -29.42 -20.64 -12.40
CA GLU A 16 -30.24 -19.68 -13.16
C GLU A 16 -29.73 -19.51 -14.59
N ALA A 17 -30.66 -19.21 -15.49
CA ALA A 17 -30.38 -18.71 -16.83
C ALA A 17 -31.03 -17.35 -17.01
N HIS A 18 -30.26 -16.38 -17.53
CA HIS A 18 -30.75 -15.09 -17.99
C HIS A 18 -30.48 -14.97 -19.48
N VAL A 19 -31.53 -14.92 -20.29
CA VAL A 19 -31.43 -14.99 -21.75
C VAL A 19 -31.93 -13.70 -22.40
N TYR A 20 -31.05 -13.05 -23.16
CA TYR A 20 -31.38 -11.90 -23.99
C TYR A 20 -31.53 -12.36 -25.44
N LYS A 21 -32.70 -12.18 -26.04
CA LYS A 21 -32.99 -12.62 -27.40
C LYS A 21 -33.68 -11.52 -28.20
N THR A 22 -33.18 -11.24 -29.39
CA THR A 22 -33.83 -10.33 -30.35
C THR A 22 -34.85 -11.06 -31.22
N GLU A 23 -35.79 -10.32 -31.81
CA GLU A 23 -36.69 -10.83 -32.85
C GLU A 23 -35.93 -11.38 -34.07
N ALA A 24 -34.78 -10.76 -34.40
CA ALA A 24 -33.88 -11.21 -35.47
C ALA A 24 -33.11 -12.51 -35.13
N GLY A 25 -33.30 -13.08 -33.95
CA GLY A 25 -32.75 -14.38 -33.56
C GLY A 25 -31.37 -14.34 -32.88
N ALA A 26 -30.73 -13.17 -32.77
CA ALA A 26 -29.52 -13.01 -31.95
C ALA A 26 -29.82 -13.33 -30.48
N CYS A 27 -28.96 -14.10 -29.83
CA CYS A 27 -29.21 -14.67 -28.51
C CYS A 27 -27.93 -14.65 -27.66
N VAL A 28 -28.01 -14.11 -26.45
CA VAL A 28 -26.96 -14.19 -25.43
C VAL A 28 -27.55 -14.80 -24.17
N ALA A 29 -26.86 -15.76 -23.55
CA ALA A 29 -27.27 -16.37 -22.29
C ALA A 29 -26.19 -16.23 -21.21
N PHE A 30 -26.63 -16.01 -19.99
CA PHE A 30 -25.82 -16.06 -18.77
C PHE A 30 -26.31 -17.21 -17.92
N LEU A 31 -25.47 -18.22 -17.70
CA LEU A 31 -25.77 -19.36 -16.86
C LEU A 31 -25.04 -19.19 -15.52
N ALA A 32 -25.80 -18.99 -14.45
CA ALA A 32 -25.27 -18.67 -13.13
C ALA A 32 -25.41 -19.84 -12.15
N ASN A 33 -24.36 -20.07 -11.37
CA ASN A 33 -24.39 -20.85 -10.14
C ASN A 33 -24.15 -19.91 -8.96
N ILE A 34 -25.23 -19.52 -8.29
CA ILE A 34 -25.19 -18.65 -7.10
C ILE A 34 -24.91 -19.45 -5.81
N GLY A 35 -24.81 -20.79 -5.90
CA GLY A 35 -24.40 -21.65 -4.80
C GLY A 35 -22.92 -21.47 -4.49
N THR A 36 -22.56 -21.45 -3.21
CA THR A 36 -21.18 -21.16 -2.77
C THR A 36 -20.33 -22.39 -2.49
N GLN A 37 -20.94 -23.57 -2.43
CA GLN A 37 -20.31 -24.79 -1.90
C GLN A 37 -19.79 -25.72 -3.01
N SER A 38 -20.63 -26.01 -4.00
CA SER A 38 -20.37 -27.05 -4.99
C SER A 38 -20.58 -26.57 -6.41
N ASP A 39 -19.73 -27.07 -7.31
CA ASP A 39 -19.92 -26.97 -8.74
C ASP A 39 -21.19 -27.75 -9.17
N ALA A 40 -21.83 -27.32 -10.24
CA ALA A 40 -23.05 -27.93 -10.75
C ALA A 40 -22.95 -28.22 -12.24
N VAL A 41 -23.78 -29.14 -12.74
CA VAL A 41 -23.98 -29.36 -14.18
C VAL A 41 -25.44 -29.06 -14.48
N VAL A 42 -25.68 -28.19 -15.47
CA VAL A 42 -27.01 -27.78 -15.90
C VAL A 42 -27.25 -28.16 -17.36
N THR A 43 -28.50 -28.43 -17.70
CA THR A 43 -28.92 -28.60 -19.09
C THR A 43 -29.58 -27.32 -19.58
N PHE A 44 -29.06 -26.72 -20.66
CA PHE A 44 -29.63 -25.53 -21.29
C PHE A 44 -29.62 -25.71 -22.82
N ASN A 45 -30.76 -25.48 -23.48
CA ASN A 45 -30.94 -25.70 -24.92
C ASN A 45 -30.45 -27.07 -25.42
N GLY A 46 -30.62 -28.12 -24.61
CA GLY A 46 -30.21 -29.50 -24.93
C GLY A 46 -28.72 -29.80 -24.72
N ASN A 47 -27.91 -28.81 -24.32
CA ASN A 47 -26.49 -28.99 -24.02
C ASN A 47 -26.24 -29.00 -22.51
N SER A 48 -25.21 -29.72 -22.08
CA SER A 48 -24.78 -29.76 -20.67
C SER A 48 -23.64 -28.77 -20.42
N TYR A 49 -23.79 -27.94 -19.38
CA TYR A 49 -22.79 -26.95 -18.97
C TYR A 49 -22.39 -27.18 -17.52
N ARG A 50 -21.08 -27.21 -17.25
CA ARG A 50 -20.56 -27.22 -15.89
C ARG A 50 -20.35 -25.80 -15.41
N LEU A 51 -20.87 -25.49 -14.22
CA LEU A 51 -20.79 -24.18 -13.58
C LEU A 51 -20.06 -24.33 -12.25
N PRO A 52 -18.84 -23.80 -12.10
CA PRO A 52 -18.20 -23.70 -10.80
C PRO A 52 -19.09 -23.01 -9.77
N ALA A 53 -18.94 -23.36 -8.49
CA ALA A 53 -19.61 -22.63 -7.41
C ALA A 53 -19.31 -21.13 -7.49
N TRP A 54 -20.32 -20.30 -7.26
CA TRP A 54 -20.25 -18.84 -7.27
C TRP A 54 -19.69 -18.28 -8.58
N SER A 55 -20.28 -18.68 -9.71
CA SER A 55 -19.80 -18.29 -11.03
C SER A 55 -20.90 -18.05 -12.05
N VAL A 56 -20.56 -17.33 -13.12
CA VAL A 56 -21.43 -17.11 -14.27
C VAL A 56 -20.68 -17.46 -15.55
N SER A 57 -21.28 -18.31 -16.38
CA SER A 57 -20.83 -18.61 -17.74
C SER A 57 -21.57 -17.73 -18.75
N ILE A 58 -20.84 -17.15 -19.70
CA ILE A 58 -21.37 -16.28 -20.76
C ILE A 58 -21.37 -17.02 -22.10
N LEU A 59 -22.54 -17.06 -22.74
CA LEU A 59 -22.78 -17.72 -24.02
C LEU A 59 -23.30 -16.70 -25.05
N PRO A 60 -22.44 -16.07 -25.87
CA PRO A 60 -22.82 -15.01 -26.81
C PRO A 60 -23.73 -15.46 -27.96
N ASP A 61 -23.88 -16.76 -28.14
CA ASP A 61 -24.71 -17.43 -29.15
C ASP A 61 -25.74 -18.39 -28.51
N CYS A 62 -25.91 -18.30 -27.18
CA CYS A 62 -26.71 -19.23 -26.36
C CYS A 62 -26.30 -20.71 -26.47
N LYS A 63 -25.08 -21.00 -26.93
CA LYS A 63 -24.57 -22.36 -27.15
C LYS A 63 -23.15 -22.57 -26.63
N THR A 64 -22.24 -21.66 -26.92
CA THR A 64 -20.80 -21.78 -26.67
C THR A 64 -20.40 -20.93 -25.46
N VAL A 65 -19.82 -21.55 -24.44
CA VAL A 65 -19.23 -20.80 -23.32
C VAL A 65 -17.91 -20.18 -23.77
N VAL A 66 -17.84 -18.85 -23.77
CA VAL A 66 -16.61 -18.10 -24.10
C VAL A 66 -15.86 -17.63 -22.86
N PHE A 67 -16.58 -17.50 -21.74
CA PHE A 67 -16.04 -17.02 -20.48
C PHE A 67 -16.83 -17.61 -19.32
N ASN A 68 -16.13 -17.90 -18.21
CA ASN A 68 -16.74 -18.14 -16.91
C ASN A 68 -15.97 -17.37 -15.85
N SER A 69 -16.68 -16.71 -14.93
CA SER A 69 -16.06 -15.81 -13.94
C SER A 69 -15.14 -16.49 -12.92
N ALA A 70 -15.19 -17.82 -12.78
CA ALA A 70 -14.33 -18.59 -11.89
C ALA A 70 -13.24 -19.40 -12.63
N GLN A 71 -13.21 -19.35 -13.96
CA GLN A 71 -12.25 -20.09 -14.79
C GLN A 71 -11.31 -19.10 -15.48
N ILE A 72 -10.28 -18.69 -14.75
CA ILE A 72 -9.36 -17.63 -15.14
C ILE A 72 -8.27 -18.18 -16.07
N ASN A 73 -8.31 -17.82 -17.34
CA ASN A 73 -7.33 -18.24 -18.36
C ASN A 73 -6.08 -17.35 -18.42
N SER A 74 -6.08 -16.20 -17.75
CA SER A 74 -4.95 -15.27 -17.75
C SER A 74 -3.80 -15.77 -16.89
N GLN A 75 -2.57 -15.54 -17.35
CA GLN A 75 -1.39 -15.76 -16.51
C GLN A 75 -1.39 -14.86 -15.26
N LEU A 76 -0.77 -15.36 -14.20
CA LEU A 76 -0.42 -14.61 -13.00
C LEU A 76 1.04 -14.15 -13.10
N MET A 77 1.30 -12.90 -12.75
CA MET A 77 2.67 -12.38 -12.61
C MET A 77 3.03 -12.37 -11.13
N ASN A 78 3.99 -13.21 -10.74
CA ASN A 78 4.57 -13.17 -9.41
C ASN A 78 5.61 -12.04 -9.36
N MET A 79 5.21 -10.92 -8.77
CA MET A 79 6.08 -9.76 -8.59
C MET A 79 6.87 -9.91 -7.30
N GLU A 80 8.18 -9.77 -7.39
CA GLU A 80 9.11 -9.81 -6.27
C GLU A 80 9.62 -8.41 -5.94
N THR A 81 9.81 -8.15 -4.65
CA THR A 81 10.53 -6.97 -4.19
C THR A 81 11.99 -7.33 -4.05
N ARG A 82 12.86 -6.71 -4.87
CA ARG A 82 14.31 -6.86 -4.74
C ARG A 82 14.90 -5.60 -4.14
N TYR A 83 15.39 -5.74 -2.90
CA TYR A 83 16.14 -4.70 -2.24
C TYR A 83 17.47 -4.48 -2.96
N LEU A 84 17.74 -3.22 -3.25
CA LEU A 84 19.03 -2.80 -3.73
C LEU A 84 19.97 -2.86 -2.52
N LYS A 85 20.84 -3.87 -2.49
CA LYS A 85 21.77 -4.05 -1.37
C LYS A 85 22.73 -2.86 -1.31
N PRO A 86 22.88 -2.16 -0.17
CA PRO A 86 24.10 -1.44 0.10
C PRO A 86 25.20 -2.51 0.25
N GLN A 87 26.14 -2.58 -0.70
CA GLN A 87 27.24 -3.53 -0.57
C GLN A 87 28.12 -3.11 0.62
N ILE A 88 28.06 -3.88 1.71
CA ILE A 88 29.08 -3.85 2.76
C ILE A 88 30.33 -4.49 2.14
N GLN A 89 31.31 -3.67 1.76
CA GLN A 89 32.64 -4.18 1.42
C GLN A 89 33.28 -4.79 2.67
N ALA A 90 33.41 -6.12 2.69
CA ALA A 90 34.49 -6.77 3.42
C ALA A 90 35.79 -6.46 2.67
N SER A 91 36.59 -5.56 3.24
CA SER A 91 38.04 -5.36 3.09
C SER A 91 38.71 -5.53 1.71
N ASN A 92 39.40 -4.46 1.31
CA ASN A 92 40.57 -4.40 0.43
C ASN A 92 40.32 -4.68 -1.06
N GLU A 93 39.95 -3.63 -1.80
CA GLU A 93 40.70 -3.11 -2.96
C GLU A 93 39.87 -2.04 -3.67
N ALA A 94 40.55 -0.98 -4.13
CA ALA A 94 39.96 0.14 -4.84
C ALA A 94 39.31 -0.31 -6.15
N THR A 95 37.99 -0.50 -6.13
CA THR A 95 37.16 -0.65 -7.33
C THR A 95 35.87 0.15 -7.15
N ASN A 96 35.66 1.11 -8.05
CA ASN A 96 34.46 1.94 -8.17
C ASN A 96 33.22 1.06 -8.37
N SER A 97 32.50 0.73 -7.30
CA SER A 97 31.18 0.11 -7.36
C SER A 97 30.17 0.99 -6.60
N PRO A 98 29.02 1.34 -7.19
CA PRO A 98 28.19 2.43 -6.69
C PRO A 98 27.45 2.02 -5.41
N ARG A 99 27.67 2.77 -4.33
CA ARG A 99 26.67 2.88 -3.26
C ARG A 99 25.41 3.52 -3.86
N ILE A 100 24.23 3.05 -3.50
CA ILE A 100 22.98 3.69 -3.94
C ILE A 100 22.98 5.15 -3.48
N PHE A 101 23.33 5.37 -2.21
CA PHE A 101 23.61 6.70 -1.67
C PHE A 101 25.03 7.13 -2.01
N GLN A 102 25.17 8.23 -2.75
CA GLN A 102 26.47 8.73 -3.18
C GLN A 102 27.17 9.54 -2.10
N SER A 103 26.38 10.23 -1.27
CA SER A 103 26.86 11.07 -0.17
C SER A 103 26.35 10.56 1.16
N ASP A 104 27.09 10.86 2.22
CA ASP A 104 26.56 10.74 3.58
C ASP A 104 25.35 11.67 3.77
N TRP A 105 24.55 11.37 4.79
CA TRP A 105 23.40 12.18 5.14
C TRP A 105 23.82 13.55 5.67
N SER A 106 23.13 14.59 5.20
CA SER A 106 23.15 15.92 5.79
C SER A 106 21.83 16.17 6.51
N TRP A 107 21.84 17.05 7.50
CA TRP A 107 20.68 17.25 8.37
C TRP A 107 20.58 18.69 8.89
N THR A 108 19.39 19.07 9.35
CA THR A 108 19.16 20.29 10.14
C THR A 108 17.99 20.08 11.09
N ASP A 109 18.08 20.67 12.28
CA ASP A 109 16.97 20.69 13.23
C ASP A 109 15.85 21.60 12.69
N GLU A 110 14.61 21.13 12.81
CA GLU A 110 13.43 21.97 12.73
C GLU A 110 13.18 22.58 14.12
N PRO A 111 13.13 23.91 14.27
CA PRO A 111 12.97 24.54 15.58
C PRO A 111 11.63 24.20 16.23
N VAL A 112 11.68 23.89 17.53
CA VAL A 112 10.49 23.69 18.35
C VAL A 112 9.79 25.03 18.59
N GLY A 113 8.46 25.05 18.42
CA GLY A 113 7.62 26.21 18.72
C GLY A 113 7.64 27.30 17.64
N ILE A 114 7.38 28.54 18.06
CA ILE A 114 7.20 29.67 17.14
C ILE A 114 8.57 30.19 16.65
N SER A 115 8.79 30.11 15.34
CA SER A 115 10.05 30.51 14.69
C SER A 115 9.86 31.38 13.45
N LYS A 116 8.61 31.55 12.98
CA LYS A 116 8.26 32.36 11.80
C LYS A 116 7.75 33.75 12.20
N GLY A 117 8.15 34.77 11.43
CA GLY A 117 7.68 36.15 11.63
C GLY A 117 6.19 36.36 11.27
N SER A 118 5.59 35.43 10.53
CA SER A 118 4.15 35.42 10.19
C SER A 118 3.27 34.83 11.30
N ALA A 119 3.84 34.40 12.42
CA ALA A 119 3.09 33.91 13.56
C ALA A 119 2.16 35.00 14.12
N PHE A 120 1.01 34.59 14.65
CA PHE A 120 -0.03 35.50 15.11
C PHE A 120 -0.66 35.04 16.42
N LYS A 121 -1.23 35.99 17.17
CA LYS A 121 -1.89 35.71 18.45
C LYS A 121 -3.41 35.71 18.34
N ARG A 122 -4.07 34.83 19.08
CA ARG A 122 -5.52 34.84 19.31
C ARG A 122 -5.84 34.47 20.75
N GLU A 123 -6.95 34.99 21.26
CA GLU A 123 -7.54 34.48 22.50
C GLU A 123 -8.28 33.18 22.20
N GLY A 124 -8.09 32.18 23.06
CA GLY A 124 -8.70 30.87 22.85
C GLY A 124 -7.90 29.95 21.94
N LEU A 125 -8.37 28.70 21.87
CA LEU A 125 -7.87 27.65 20.99
C LEU A 125 -8.56 27.70 19.63
N LEU A 126 -7.79 27.69 18.53
CA LEU A 126 -8.31 27.65 17.17
C LEU A 126 -8.37 26.22 16.63
N GLU A 127 -9.43 25.91 15.90
CA GLU A 127 -9.55 24.67 15.12
C GLU A 127 -8.55 24.70 13.94
N GLN A 128 -7.90 23.56 13.66
CA GLN A 128 -6.74 23.50 12.77
C GLN A 128 -7.09 23.69 11.30
N ILE A 129 -8.11 23.02 10.77
CA ILE A 129 -8.45 23.05 9.34
C ILE A 129 -8.81 24.46 8.90
N ASN A 130 -9.65 25.15 9.67
CA ASN A 130 -10.02 26.54 9.43
C ASN A 130 -8.83 27.50 9.54
N THR A 131 -7.86 27.18 10.40
CA THR A 131 -6.67 28.02 10.61
C THR A 131 -5.63 27.85 9.50
N THR A 132 -5.34 26.61 9.10
CA THR A 132 -4.33 26.30 8.09
C THR A 132 -4.88 26.38 6.68
N ALA A 133 -6.20 26.31 6.49
CA ALA A 133 -6.83 26.11 5.20
C ALA A 133 -6.20 24.93 4.41
N ASP A 134 -5.78 23.89 5.15
CA ASP A 134 -5.07 22.71 4.65
C ASP A 134 -3.78 23.04 3.85
N SER A 135 -3.16 24.20 4.10
CA SER A 135 -1.93 24.61 3.39
C SER A 135 -0.68 23.88 3.88
N SER A 136 -0.75 23.27 5.07
CA SER A 136 0.26 22.41 5.68
C SER A 136 -0.44 21.47 6.65
N ASP A 137 0.12 20.28 6.84
CA ASP A 137 -0.36 19.36 7.85
C ASP A 137 -0.15 19.89 9.27
N TYR A 138 0.77 20.82 9.47
CA TYR A 138 1.26 21.21 10.79
C TYR A 138 0.70 22.56 11.26
N LEU A 139 0.25 22.60 12.52
CA LEU A 139 -0.10 23.83 13.23
C LEU A 139 0.52 23.83 14.62
N TRP A 140 1.34 24.84 14.89
CA TRP A 140 1.88 25.10 16.22
C TRP A 140 0.91 25.94 17.05
N TYR A 141 0.68 25.51 18.29
CA TYR A 141 -0.01 26.26 19.35
C TYR A 141 1.00 26.50 20.47
N SER A 142 1.35 27.76 20.73
CA SER A 142 2.34 28.11 21.73
C SER A 142 1.79 29.07 22.78
N ILE A 143 2.06 28.78 24.05
CA ILE A 143 1.75 29.66 25.17
C ILE A 143 2.96 29.78 26.08
N SER A 144 3.17 30.97 26.64
CA SER A 144 4.15 31.20 27.70
C SER A 144 3.43 31.51 29.01
N ILE A 145 3.83 30.81 30.08
CA ILE A 145 3.29 30.96 31.43
C ILE A 145 4.41 31.29 32.41
N THR A 146 4.13 32.17 33.37
CA THR A 146 5.07 32.50 34.44
C THR A 146 4.72 31.71 35.69
N ILE A 147 5.72 31.07 36.30
CA ILE A 147 5.61 30.24 37.49
C ILE A 147 6.38 30.88 38.65
N ASN A 148 5.72 31.10 39.78
CA ASN A 148 6.28 31.66 41.01
C ASN A 148 6.76 30.57 41.98
N GLY A 149 6.27 29.33 41.83
CA GLY A 149 6.69 28.15 42.60
C GLY A 149 5.76 27.76 43.75
N ASP A 150 4.73 28.57 44.02
CA ASP A 150 3.68 28.36 45.03
C ASP A 150 2.29 28.06 44.44
N GLU A 151 2.22 27.86 43.12
CA GLU A 151 0.96 27.61 42.45
C GLU A 151 0.28 26.31 42.92
N PRO A 152 -1.05 26.31 43.12
CA PRO A 152 -1.77 25.18 43.68
C PRO A 152 -1.81 23.95 42.75
N PHE A 153 -1.54 24.13 41.46
CA PHE A 153 -1.45 23.06 40.48
C PHE A 153 -0.04 22.44 40.39
N LEU A 154 0.93 22.92 41.16
CA LEU A 154 2.26 22.33 41.27
C LEU A 154 2.30 21.24 42.35
N VAL A 155 3.03 20.18 42.04
CA VAL A 155 3.41 19.09 42.92
C VAL A 155 4.92 19.22 43.15
N ASN A 156 5.35 19.17 44.42
CA ASN A 156 6.76 19.35 44.80
C ASN A 156 7.38 20.65 44.24
N SER A 157 6.58 21.72 44.12
CA SER A 157 6.95 23.06 43.63
C SER A 157 7.38 23.18 42.16
N THR A 158 7.45 22.08 41.38
CA THR A 158 7.92 22.14 39.98
C THR A 158 7.15 21.23 39.02
N GLN A 159 6.51 20.16 39.50
CA GLN A 159 5.84 19.20 38.62
C GLN A 159 4.35 19.51 38.47
N THR A 160 3.78 19.23 37.30
CA THR A 160 2.34 19.30 37.10
C THR A 160 1.92 18.32 36.02
N LEU A 161 0.66 17.89 36.02
CA LEU A 161 0.11 17.04 34.97
C LEU A 161 -0.44 17.94 33.84
N LEU A 162 0.22 17.94 32.70
CA LEU A 162 -0.28 18.52 31.46
C LEU A 162 -1.35 17.59 30.87
N HIS A 163 -2.54 18.14 30.68
CA HIS A 163 -3.67 17.47 30.05
C HIS A 163 -4.11 18.25 28.81
N VAL A 164 -4.05 17.62 27.64
CA VAL A 164 -4.43 18.21 26.35
C VAL A 164 -5.44 17.32 25.64
N GLU A 165 -6.57 17.88 25.23
CA GLU A 165 -7.52 17.25 24.32
C GLU A 165 -7.42 17.88 22.92
N SER A 166 -7.34 17.00 21.91
CA SER A 166 -7.29 17.36 20.50
C SER A 166 -8.29 16.52 19.72
N LEU A 167 -8.88 17.11 18.69
CA LEU A 167 -9.71 16.40 17.72
C LEU A 167 -8.88 15.49 16.80
N GLY A 168 -7.55 15.58 16.86
CA GLY A 168 -6.62 14.75 16.11
C GLY A 168 -5.79 15.54 15.10
N HIS A 169 -4.95 14.89 14.29
CA HIS A 169 -4.75 13.44 14.20
C HIS A 169 -3.47 12.94 14.88
N VAL A 170 -2.50 13.83 15.06
CA VAL A 170 -1.28 13.63 15.83
C VAL A 170 -1.04 14.86 16.69
N LEU A 171 -0.49 14.66 17.89
CA LEU A 171 -0.14 15.72 18.82
C LEU A 171 1.23 15.43 19.45
N HIS A 172 2.12 16.42 19.39
CA HIS A 172 3.37 16.46 20.15
C HIS A 172 3.33 17.65 21.11
N ALA A 173 3.70 17.42 22.37
CA ALA A 173 3.84 18.47 23.36
C ALA A 173 5.31 18.65 23.73
N PHE A 174 5.76 19.90 23.70
CA PHE A 174 7.07 20.33 24.12
C PHE A 174 6.94 21.32 25.27
N VAL A 175 7.86 21.24 26.23
CA VAL A 175 7.93 22.16 27.37
C VAL A 175 9.36 22.70 27.43
N ASN A 176 9.50 24.01 27.33
CA ASN A 176 10.79 24.69 27.31
C ASN A 176 11.75 24.15 26.24
N GLY A 177 11.21 23.79 25.07
CA GLY A 177 11.97 23.25 23.93
C GLY A 177 12.21 21.73 23.96
N GLU A 178 11.90 21.04 25.05
CA GLU A 178 12.10 19.60 25.19
C GLU A 178 10.80 18.82 25.00
N ILE A 179 10.87 17.65 24.37
CA ILE A 179 9.68 16.81 24.13
C ILE A 179 9.15 16.24 25.45
N ALA A 180 7.89 16.54 25.76
CA ALA A 180 7.19 16.06 26.96
C ALA A 180 6.34 14.82 26.68
N GLY A 181 5.79 14.70 25.46
CA GLY A 181 5.04 13.53 25.05
C GLY A 181 4.39 13.67 23.69
N SER A 182 3.81 12.57 23.21
CA SER A 182 3.13 12.52 21.92
C SER A 182 1.98 11.52 21.93
N GLY A 183 1.03 11.70 21.03
CA GLY A 183 -0.08 10.79 20.81
C GLY A 183 -0.61 10.90 19.39
N SER A 184 -1.29 9.86 18.92
CA SER A 184 -1.98 9.84 17.62
C SER A 184 -3.32 9.13 17.75
N GLY A 185 -4.27 9.55 16.93
CA GLY A 185 -5.53 8.85 16.72
C GLY A 185 -5.37 7.66 15.75
N ASN A 186 -6.50 7.08 15.37
CA ASN A 186 -6.58 6.06 14.32
C ASN A 186 -7.79 6.31 13.41
N ALA A 187 -7.94 5.50 12.35
CA ALA A 187 -9.01 5.65 11.37
C ALA A 187 -10.44 5.58 11.93
N ASN A 188 -10.65 4.94 13.10
CA ASN A 188 -11.96 4.87 13.75
C ASN A 188 -12.20 6.03 14.71
N ASN A 189 -11.14 6.54 15.36
CA ASN A 189 -11.21 7.65 16.28
C ASN A 189 -9.93 8.49 16.20
N ALA A 190 -10.07 9.67 15.59
CA ALA A 190 -9.03 10.67 15.44
C ALA A 190 -8.63 11.38 16.75
N LYS A 191 -9.53 11.42 17.74
CA LYS A 191 -9.36 12.23 18.96
C LYS A 191 -8.19 11.73 19.81
N ILE A 192 -7.49 12.67 20.42
CA ILE A 192 -6.33 12.42 21.30
C ILE A 192 -6.58 13.07 22.66
N THR A 193 -6.29 12.32 23.72
CA THR A 193 -6.12 12.87 25.07
C THR A 193 -4.69 12.58 25.52
N LEU A 194 -3.88 13.63 25.66
CA LEU A 194 -2.50 13.54 26.14
C LEU A 194 -2.46 13.93 27.61
N GLU A 195 -2.04 13.00 28.48
CA GLU A 195 -1.75 13.26 29.89
C GLU A 195 -0.29 12.93 30.20
N LYS A 196 0.49 13.95 30.54
CA LYS A 196 1.93 13.81 30.85
C LYS A 196 2.35 14.67 32.02
N THR A 197 3.08 14.07 32.96
CA THR A 197 3.74 14.84 34.02
C THR A 197 4.90 15.62 33.41
N ILE A 198 4.87 16.93 33.57
CA ILE A 198 5.89 17.85 33.08
C ILE A 198 6.56 18.57 34.25
N THR A 199 7.78 19.05 34.02
CA THR A 199 8.53 19.86 34.98
C THR A 199 8.57 21.30 34.49
N LEU A 200 8.15 22.23 35.34
CA LEU A 200 8.19 23.67 35.11
C LEU A 200 9.29 24.29 35.98
N ILE A 201 9.94 25.32 35.47
CA ILE A 201 10.95 26.10 36.18
C ILE A 201 10.34 27.39 36.75
N PRO A 202 10.86 27.94 37.86
CA PRO A 202 10.49 29.29 38.27
C PRO A 202 10.78 30.30 37.16
N GLY A 203 9.83 31.21 36.92
CA GLY A 203 9.86 32.17 35.82
C GLY A 203 9.09 31.69 34.59
N SER A 204 9.54 32.12 33.41
CA SER A 204 8.83 31.86 32.15
C SER A 204 9.03 30.43 31.67
N ASN A 205 7.93 29.76 31.36
CA ASN A 205 7.92 28.45 30.71
C ASN A 205 7.16 28.55 29.38
N SER A 206 7.64 27.87 28.35
CA SER A 206 6.88 27.66 27.11
C SER A 206 6.22 26.30 27.11
N ILE A 207 4.99 26.25 26.60
CA ILE A 207 4.30 25.01 26.23
C ILE A 207 3.98 25.15 24.74
N ASP A 208 4.62 24.32 23.94
CA ASP A 208 4.52 24.32 22.49
C ASP A 208 3.88 23.00 22.05
N LEU A 209 2.70 23.08 21.45
CA LEU A 209 1.95 21.93 20.96
C LEU A 209 2.01 21.93 19.43
N LEU A 210 2.58 20.87 18.86
CA LEU A 210 2.54 20.63 17.42
C LEU A 210 1.40 19.67 17.13
N SER A 211 0.38 20.17 16.45
CA SER A 211 -0.73 19.35 15.95
C SER A 211 -0.52 19.04 14.47
N ALA A 212 -0.79 17.80 14.05
CA ALA A 212 -0.70 17.40 12.66
C ALA A 212 -1.97 16.69 12.15
N THR A 213 -2.43 17.07 10.95
CA THR A 213 -3.42 16.31 10.17
C THR A 213 -2.74 15.17 9.41
N VAL A 214 -3.54 14.20 8.97
CA VAL A 214 -3.06 13.00 8.23
C VAL A 214 -4.09 12.69 7.15
N GLY A 215 -4.31 13.67 6.26
CA GLY A 215 -5.53 13.73 5.43
C GLY A 215 -6.75 14.20 6.22
N LEU A 216 -7.80 14.59 5.50
CA LEU A 216 -9.08 15.05 6.05
C LEU A 216 -10.18 14.01 5.82
N GLN A 217 -11.24 14.08 6.64
CA GLN A 217 -12.39 13.19 6.51
C GLN A 217 -13.03 13.34 5.12
N ASN A 218 -13.27 12.22 4.44
CA ASN A 218 -13.74 12.20 3.04
C ASN A 218 -15.03 11.39 2.82
N TYR A 219 -15.69 10.94 3.90
CA TYR A 219 -16.92 10.15 3.86
C TYR A 219 -17.68 10.23 5.19
N GLY A 220 -19.02 10.11 5.16
CA GLY A 220 -19.89 10.21 6.34
C GLY A 220 -20.88 11.37 6.23
N ALA A 221 -21.87 11.44 7.12
CA ALA A 221 -22.75 12.60 7.18
C ALA A 221 -22.01 13.80 7.78
N PHE A 222 -22.12 14.97 7.15
CA PHE A 222 -21.50 16.23 7.60
C PHE A 222 -19.99 16.11 7.86
N PHE A 223 -19.28 15.33 7.04
CA PHE A 223 -17.85 15.10 7.21
C PHE A 223 -17.03 16.41 7.08
N ASP A 224 -17.59 17.41 6.41
CA ASP A 224 -17.04 18.75 6.26
C ASP A 224 -17.11 19.60 7.54
N GLU A 225 -17.96 19.23 8.50
CA GLU A 225 -18.06 19.89 9.82
C GLU A 225 -17.08 19.27 10.85
N TRP A 226 -16.36 18.21 10.50
CA TRP A 226 -15.45 17.52 11.40
C TRP A 226 -14.12 18.28 11.47
N GLY A 227 -13.86 18.93 12.61
CA GLY A 227 -12.62 19.66 12.85
C GLY A 227 -11.44 18.76 13.24
N ALA A 228 -10.25 19.36 13.25
CA ALA A 228 -9.00 18.79 13.72
C ALA A 228 -8.27 19.75 14.66
N GLY A 229 -7.20 19.25 15.28
CA GLY A 229 -6.31 20.03 16.11
C GLY A 229 -6.75 20.23 17.56
N VAL A 230 -5.98 21.04 18.28
CA VAL A 230 -6.15 21.25 19.72
C VAL A 230 -7.29 22.23 19.96
N THR A 231 -8.50 21.71 20.17
CA THR A 231 -9.68 22.50 20.58
C THR A 231 -9.88 22.51 22.10
N GLY A 232 -9.03 21.79 22.84
CA GLY A 232 -8.98 21.71 24.29
C GLY A 232 -10.05 20.82 24.92
N PRO A 233 -10.00 20.55 26.24
CA PRO A 233 -9.04 20.91 27.28
C PRO A 233 -7.58 21.26 27.01
N VAL A 234 -7.02 22.38 27.48
CA VAL A 234 -5.58 22.45 27.82
C VAL A 234 -5.43 22.85 29.28
N LYS A 235 -5.05 21.91 30.15
CA LYS A 235 -5.04 22.09 31.61
C LYS A 235 -3.71 21.68 32.23
N LEU A 236 -3.31 22.38 33.29
CA LEU A 236 -2.28 21.93 34.22
C LEU A 236 -2.95 21.53 35.53
N LYS A 237 -2.80 20.27 35.94
CA LYS A 237 -3.45 19.69 37.11
C LYS A 237 -2.41 19.33 38.18
N GLY A 238 -2.69 19.72 39.41
CA GLY A 238 -1.97 19.25 40.60
C GLY A 238 -2.93 18.80 41.69
N ASN A 239 -2.39 18.34 42.81
CA ASN A 239 -3.20 17.79 43.91
C ASN A 239 -4.11 18.85 44.55
N ASN A 240 -3.68 20.12 44.55
CA ASN A 240 -4.34 21.20 45.27
C ASN A 240 -5.03 22.21 44.35
N GLY A 241 -5.03 21.98 43.03
CA GLY A 241 -5.62 22.92 42.08
C GLY A 241 -5.44 22.52 40.62
N THR A 242 -6.16 23.20 39.74
CA THR A 242 -6.06 23.07 38.29
C THR A 242 -6.17 24.43 37.67
N ILE A 243 -5.34 24.71 36.66
CA ILE A 243 -5.49 25.88 35.80
C ILE A 243 -5.85 25.44 34.39
N ASP A 244 -6.84 26.11 33.80
CA ASP A 244 -7.24 25.93 32.41
C ASP A 244 -6.62 27.04 31.56
N LEU A 245 -5.84 26.63 30.55
CA LEU A 245 -5.13 27.51 29.62
C LEU A 245 -5.93 27.74 28.33
N SER A 246 -7.06 27.05 28.13
CA SER A 246 -7.78 27.02 26.86
C SER A 246 -8.29 28.39 26.41
N SER A 247 -8.66 29.27 27.34
CA SER A 247 -9.15 30.63 27.04
C SER A 247 -8.07 31.70 27.07
N LYS A 248 -6.80 31.34 27.31
CA LYS A 248 -5.68 32.28 27.31
C LYS A 248 -5.30 32.71 25.89
N THR A 249 -4.40 33.68 25.79
CA THR A 249 -3.83 34.08 24.50
C THR A 249 -2.79 33.07 24.06
N TRP A 250 -3.03 32.45 22.89
CA TRP A 250 -2.13 31.53 22.23
C TRP A 250 -1.47 32.20 21.02
N THR A 251 -0.23 31.81 20.73
CA THR A 251 0.51 32.18 19.53
C THR A 251 0.49 31.00 18.56
N TYR A 252 0.18 31.26 17.30
CA TYR A 252 0.00 30.26 16.27
C TYR A 252 1.02 30.43 15.16
N GLN A 253 1.49 29.31 14.63
CA GLN A 253 2.29 29.26 13.41
C GLN A 253 1.78 28.13 12.51
N ILE A 254 1.40 28.51 11.29
CA ILE A 254 1.01 27.57 10.23
C ILE A 254 2.27 27.02 9.57
N GLY A 255 2.36 25.69 9.56
CA GLY A 255 3.45 24.92 8.99
C GLY A 255 4.77 25.00 9.76
N LEU A 256 5.75 24.31 9.20
CA LEU A 256 7.12 24.22 9.66
C LEU A 256 7.97 25.34 9.05
N LYS A 257 9.09 25.66 9.70
CA LYS A 257 10.09 26.58 9.16
C LYS A 257 10.77 25.98 7.92
N GLY A 258 11.08 24.69 7.91
CA GLY A 258 11.66 24.02 6.74
C GLY A 258 10.76 24.07 5.50
N GLU A 259 9.44 24.00 5.67
CA GLU A 259 8.46 24.17 4.58
C GLU A 259 8.53 25.59 4.00
N ASP A 260 8.58 26.61 4.87
CA ASP A 260 8.66 28.03 4.51
C ASP A 260 9.96 28.38 3.78
N LEU A 261 11.08 27.79 4.21
CA LEU A 261 12.39 27.91 3.57
C LEU A 261 12.50 27.07 2.28
N GLY A 262 11.56 26.16 2.04
CA GLY A 262 11.54 25.30 0.86
C GLY A 262 12.68 24.29 0.82
N PHE A 263 13.03 23.67 1.95
CA PHE A 263 14.08 22.64 2.04
C PHE A 263 13.89 21.50 1.03
N GLN A 264 12.64 21.17 0.74
CA GLN A 264 12.24 20.16 -0.23
C GLN A 264 12.52 20.56 -1.69
N ILE A 265 12.33 21.83 -2.07
CA ILE A 265 12.44 22.29 -3.48
C ILE A 265 13.81 22.92 -3.79
N ASN A 266 14.33 23.74 -2.86
CA ASN A 266 15.50 24.59 -3.06
C ASN A 266 16.71 24.11 -2.23
N SER A 267 16.81 22.80 -1.99
CA SER A 267 17.79 22.21 -1.07
C SER A 267 19.25 22.63 -1.33
N ASP A 268 19.61 23.01 -2.56
CA ASP A 268 20.95 23.49 -2.91
C ASP A 268 21.16 24.99 -2.67
N LYS A 269 20.10 25.81 -2.77
CA LYS A 269 20.15 27.26 -2.48
C LYS A 269 20.20 27.55 -0.99
N VAL A 270 19.69 26.62 -0.17
CA VAL A 270 19.75 26.67 1.31
C VAL A 270 20.84 25.74 1.87
N SER A 271 21.81 25.33 1.04
CA SER A 271 22.90 24.42 1.39
C SER A 271 23.66 24.81 2.67
N SER A 272 23.81 26.10 2.95
CA SER A 272 24.50 26.59 4.16
C SER A 272 23.79 26.26 5.48
N LEU A 273 22.51 25.88 5.44
CA LEU A 273 21.73 25.49 6.62
C LEU A 273 21.84 23.99 6.93
N TRP A 274 22.36 23.20 6.00
CA TRP A 274 22.55 21.78 6.20
C TRP A 274 23.88 21.50 6.89
N SER A 275 23.82 20.76 7.99
CA SER A 275 24.98 20.23 8.68
C SER A 275 25.44 18.93 8.04
N SER A 276 26.75 18.81 7.82
CA SER A 276 27.42 17.57 7.41
C SER A 276 28.40 17.08 8.50
N LEU A 277 28.13 17.42 9.76
CA LEU A 277 28.96 16.99 10.90
C LEU A 277 28.98 15.47 11.03
N ALA A 278 30.07 14.93 11.59
CA ALA A 278 30.33 13.49 11.68
C ALA A 278 29.26 12.69 12.44
N THR A 279 28.56 13.32 13.39
CA THR A 279 27.47 12.68 14.14
C THR A 279 26.13 13.03 13.52
N LEU A 280 25.56 12.06 12.81
CA LEU A 280 24.18 12.10 12.32
C LEU A 280 23.23 11.95 13.51
N PRO A 281 22.32 12.91 13.78
CA PRO A 281 21.28 12.70 14.77
C PRO A 281 20.40 11.53 14.33
N THR A 282 20.04 10.69 15.29
CA THR A 282 19.07 9.61 15.09
C THR A 282 18.13 9.58 16.28
N ASN A 283 16.92 9.08 16.06
CA ASN A 283 15.88 8.99 17.10
C ASN A 283 15.55 10.32 17.80
N LYS A 284 15.75 11.44 17.09
CA LYS A 284 15.33 12.78 17.50
C LYS A 284 14.15 13.24 16.64
N PRO A 285 13.11 13.84 17.24
CA PRO A 285 11.99 14.40 16.51
C PRO A 285 12.39 15.68 15.78
N LEU A 286 11.58 16.06 14.80
CA LEU A 286 11.69 17.33 14.07
C LEU A 286 13.08 17.53 13.43
N ILE A 287 13.52 16.55 12.64
CA ILE A 287 14.78 16.64 11.88
C ILE A 287 14.50 16.59 10.39
N TRP A 288 15.13 17.49 9.63
CA TRP A 288 15.20 17.37 8.19
C TRP A 288 16.48 16.62 7.81
N TYR A 289 16.36 15.62 6.95
CA TYR A 289 17.47 14.89 6.37
C TYR A 289 17.53 15.09 4.86
N LYS A 290 18.75 15.13 4.31
CA LYS A 290 19.02 15.21 2.88
C LYS A 290 20.17 14.28 2.52
N THR A 291 20.02 13.55 1.42
CA THR A 291 21.09 12.76 0.80
C THR A 291 20.97 12.75 -0.71
N THR A 292 22.00 12.27 -1.41
CA THR A 292 22.02 12.08 -2.85
C THR A 292 22.12 10.61 -3.22
N PHE A 293 21.50 10.20 -4.32
CA PHE A 293 21.49 8.82 -4.76
C PHE A 293 21.50 8.67 -6.28
N GLU A 294 22.02 7.53 -6.74
CA GLU A 294 22.03 7.17 -8.16
C GLU A 294 20.72 6.51 -8.58
N THR A 295 20.32 6.75 -9.83
CA THR A 295 19.12 6.14 -10.39
C THR A 295 19.31 4.63 -10.50
N PRO A 296 18.44 3.81 -9.88
CA PRO A 296 18.54 2.36 -10.00
C PRO A 296 18.42 1.91 -11.46
N ASP A 297 19.23 0.94 -11.89
CA ASP A 297 19.18 0.47 -13.28
C ASP A 297 17.82 -0.13 -13.67
N GLY A 298 17.52 -0.07 -14.97
CA GLY A 298 16.36 -0.67 -15.61
C GLY A 298 15.07 0.14 -15.48
N ASN A 299 13.98 -0.43 -15.99
CA ASN A 299 12.67 0.24 -16.09
C ASN A 299 11.66 -0.21 -15.03
N ASP A 300 12.03 -1.15 -14.15
CA ASP A 300 11.12 -1.65 -13.12
C ASP A 300 10.69 -0.53 -12.16
N PRO A 301 9.45 -0.53 -11.65
CA PRO A 301 9.02 0.41 -10.62
C PRO A 301 9.95 0.35 -9.40
N ILE A 302 10.26 1.53 -8.85
CA ILE A 302 11.05 1.65 -7.62
C ILE A 302 10.20 2.14 -6.46
N ALA A 303 10.63 1.79 -5.26
CA ALA A 303 10.11 2.29 -4.01
C ALA A 303 11.25 2.52 -3.02
N ILE A 304 11.01 3.38 -2.04
CA ILE A 304 11.85 3.53 -0.85
C ILE A 304 11.19 2.74 0.29
N ASP A 305 12.00 1.98 1.01
CA ASP A 305 11.64 1.37 2.28
C ASP A 305 12.16 2.28 3.40
N PHE A 306 11.23 2.90 4.13
CA PHE A 306 11.54 3.79 5.25
C PHE A 306 11.71 3.04 6.58
N THR A 307 12.00 1.73 6.55
CA THR A 307 12.37 0.99 7.77
C THR A 307 13.45 1.73 8.55
N GLY A 308 13.26 1.85 9.87
CA GLY A 308 14.10 2.64 10.77
C GLY A 308 13.64 4.08 10.96
N MET A 309 12.73 4.58 10.13
CA MET A 309 12.12 5.91 10.29
C MET A 309 10.86 5.87 11.17
N GLY A 310 10.40 7.05 11.59
CA GLY A 310 9.23 7.21 12.46
C GLY A 310 7.97 7.54 11.67
N LYS A 311 7.77 8.83 11.40
CA LYS A 311 6.70 9.42 10.58
C LYS A 311 7.24 10.66 9.91
N GLY A 312 6.75 10.99 8.73
CA GLY A 312 7.16 12.21 8.07
C GLY A 312 6.66 12.35 6.66
N GLU A 313 7.35 13.19 5.91
CA GLU A 313 7.15 13.41 4.47
C GLU A 313 8.48 13.32 3.74
N ALA A 314 8.44 12.87 2.49
CA ALA A 314 9.62 12.73 1.68
C ALA A 314 9.43 13.30 0.27
N TRP A 315 10.53 13.78 -0.30
CA TRP A 315 10.60 14.36 -1.62
C TRP A 315 11.81 13.81 -2.38
N VAL A 316 11.60 13.51 -3.66
CA VAL A 316 12.65 13.14 -4.59
C VAL A 316 12.76 14.23 -5.64
N ASN A 317 13.92 14.88 -5.74
CA ASN A 317 14.15 16.00 -6.65
C ASN A 317 13.09 17.12 -6.53
N GLY A 318 12.67 17.40 -5.29
CA GLY A 318 11.63 18.40 -4.97
C GLY A 318 10.20 17.99 -5.26
N GLN A 319 9.97 16.79 -5.79
CA GLN A 319 8.64 16.22 -5.98
C GLN A 319 8.26 15.40 -4.75
N SER A 320 7.10 15.69 -4.14
CA SER A 320 6.61 14.91 -3.00
C SER A 320 6.31 13.48 -3.44
N ILE A 321 6.80 12.51 -2.67
CA ILE A 321 6.44 11.09 -2.80
C ILE A 321 5.43 10.66 -1.73
N GLY A 322 4.91 11.64 -0.97
CA GLY A 322 3.89 11.47 0.06
C GLY A 322 4.44 11.31 1.47
N ARG A 323 3.50 11.09 2.39
CA ARG A 323 3.76 10.82 3.81
C ARG A 323 4.30 9.41 3.98
N TYR A 324 5.26 9.23 4.88
CA TYR A 324 5.68 7.94 5.37
C TYR A 324 5.32 7.75 6.84
N TRP A 325 4.91 6.54 7.22
CA TRP A 325 4.62 6.20 8.61
C TRP A 325 4.82 4.70 8.89
N PRO A 326 6.06 4.18 8.74
CA PRO A 326 6.36 2.75 8.89
C PRO A 326 6.17 2.24 10.34
N THR A 327 6.16 3.13 11.34
CA THR A 327 5.85 2.77 12.73
C THR A 327 4.37 2.57 13.00
N TYR A 328 3.48 3.00 12.09
CA TYR A 328 2.04 2.75 12.22
C TYR A 328 1.71 1.34 11.71
N LEU A 329 1.59 0.40 12.65
CA LEU A 329 1.36 -1.01 12.35
C LEU A 329 -0.10 -1.28 12.01
N ALA A 330 -0.30 -2.19 11.05
CA ALA A 330 -1.61 -2.80 10.82
C ALA A 330 -2.06 -3.59 12.07
N PRO A 331 -3.38 -3.73 12.31
CA PRO A 331 -3.88 -4.51 13.43
C PRO A 331 -3.26 -5.91 13.50
N GLU A 332 -3.01 -6.43 14.69
CA GLU A 332 -2.45 -7.77 14.90
C GLU A 332 -3.40 -8.89 14.44
N ASN A 333 -4.70 -8.61 14.42
CA ASN A 333 -5.76 -9.58 14.15
C ASN A 333 -6.62 -9.17 12.95
N GLY A 334 -7.39 -10.12 12.41
CA GLY A 334 -8.32 -9.90 11.30
C GLY A 334 -7.81 -10.40 9.94
N CYS A 335 -6.54 -10.77 9.84
CA CYS A 335 -6.00 -11.36 8.63
C CYS A 335 -6.40 -12.82 8.46
N THR A 336 -6.59 -13.23 7.21
CA THR A 336 -6.96 -14.59 6.85
C THR A 336 -5.78 -15.33 6.23
N ASN A 337 -5.50 -16.55 6.69
CA ASN A 337 -4.46 -17.42 6.10
C ASN A 337 -4.86 -17.98 4.73
N SER A 338 -6.16 -18.04 4.44
CA SER A 338 -6.70 -18.45 3.15
C SER A 338 -7.91 -17.61 2.82
N CYS A 339 -8.09 -17.30 1.54
CA CYS A 339 -9.24 -16.55 1.03
C CYS A 339 -9.74 -17.28 -0.22
N ASN A 340 -11.07 -17.34 -0.35
CA ASN A 340 -11.75 -18.00 -1.44
C ASN A 340 -12.67 -17.01 -2.15
N TYR A 341 -12.68 -17.02 -3.48
CA TYR A 341 -13.54 -16.16 -4.30
C TYR A 341 -15.04 -16.44 -4.07
N ARG A 342 -15.37 -17.67 -3.64
CA ARG A 342 -16.76 -18.13 -3.46
C ARG A 342 -17.48 -17.40 -2.34
N GLY A 343 -18.75 -17.11 -2.56
CA GLY A 343 -19.66 -16.44 -1.62
C GLY A 343 -19.44 -14.93 -1.52
N THR A 344 -20.35 -14.28 -0.79
CA THR A 344 -20.36 -12.82 -0.62
C THR A 344 -18.99 -12.29 -0.21
N PHE A 345 -18.58 -11.17 -0.80
CA PHE A 345 -17.35 -10.46 -0.48
C PHE A 345 -17.64 -9.33 0.51
N ASN A 346 -16.72 -9.09 1.43
CA ASN A 346 -16.63 -7.88 2.24
C ASN A 346 -15.14 -7.50 2.38
N SER A 347 -14.86 -6.30 2.89
CA SER A 347 -13.50 -5.76 3.03
C SER A 347 -12.57 -6.67 3.86
N ASP A 348 -13.14 -7.43 4.79
CA ASP A 348 -12.37 -8.19 5.79
C ASP A 348 -12.05 -9.61 5.32
N LYS A 349 -12.70 -10.09 4.25
CA LYS A 349 -12.66 -11.48 3.79
C LYS A 349 -11.26 -11.98 3.42
N CYS A 350 -10.39 -11.10 2.94
CA CYS A 350 -9.10 -11.47 2.34
C CYS A 350 -7.95 -10.57 2.81
N VAL A 351 -8.07 -9.99 4.01
CA VAL A 351 -7.06 -9.08 4.59
C VAL A 351 -5.77 -9.85 4.91
N ARG A 352 -4.63 -9.19 4.69
CA ARG A 352 -3.28 -9.72 4.88
C ARG A 352 -2.38 -8.69 5.57
N SER A 353 -1.19 -9.12 5.99
CA SER A 353 -0.13 -8.27 6.55
C SER A 353 -0.41 -7.65 7.93
N CYS A 354 -1.18 -8.33 8.78
CA CYS A 354 -1.40 -7.96 10.18
C CYS A 354 -0.07 -7.92 10.96
N GLY A 355 0.03 -7.00 11.93
CA GLY A 355 1.22 -6.79 12.76
C GLY A 355 2.44 -6.22 12.02
N LYS A 356 2.32 -5.93 10.72
CA LYS A 356 3.37 -5.30 9.91
C LYS A 356 3.11 -3.81 9.76
N PRO A 357 4.12 -2.99 9.38
CA PRO A 357 3.89 -1.63 8.93
C PRO A 357 2.73 -1.56 7.93
N SER A 358 1.76 -0.69 8.20
CA SER A 358 0.58 -0.50 7.34
C SER A 358 0.97 -0.19 5.89
N GLN A 359 2.07 0.54 5.72
CA GLN A 359 2.77 0.70 4.46
C GLN A 359 4.29 0.64 4.70
N LEU A 360 4.95 -0.30 4.02
CA LEU A 360 6.40 -0.49 4.09
C LEU A 360 7.13 0.18 2.91
N LEU A 361 6.58 0.05 1.70
CA LEU A 361 7.20 0.52 0.46
C LEU A 361 6.47 1.77 -0.05
N TYR A 362 7.23 2.81 -0.33
CA TYR A 362 6.75 4.12 -0.77
C TYR A 362 7.21 4.36 -2.20
N HIS A 363 6.25 4.43 -3.13
CA HIS A 363 6.54 4.46 -4.56
C HIS A 363 7.28 5.74 -4.96
N VAL A 364 8.35 5.59 -5.74
CA VAL A 364 9.03 6.69 -6.41
C VAL A 364 8.79 6.57 -7.92
N PRO A 365 8.04 7.49 -8.54
CA PRO A 365 7.86 7.50 -9.98
C PRO A 365 9.21 7.62 -10.70
N ARG A 366 9.45 6.74 -11.69
CA ARG A 366 10.69 6.77 -12.49
C ARG A 366 10.90 8.12 -13.19
N SER A 367 9.82 8.80 -13.55
CA SER A 367 9.85 10.13 -14.17
C SER A 367 10.32 11.25 -13.23
N PHE A 368 10.38 11.02 -11.91
CA PHE A 368 10.94 12.00 -10.97
C PHE A 368 12.47 11.92 -10.92
N LEU A 369 13.07 10.85 -11.46
CA LEU A 369 14.50 10.60 -11.40
C LEU A 369 15.22 11.26 -12.58
N GLN A 370 16.39 11.79 -12.28
CA GLN A 370 17.39 12.23 -13.26
C GLN A 370 18.34 11.07 -13.58
N GLN A 371 19.25 11.24 -14.54
CA GLN A 371 20.22 10.19 -14.86
C GLN A 371 21.19 9.93 -13.70
N SER A 372 21.58 10.99 -12.98
CA SER A 372 22.42 10.97 -11.78
C SER A 372 22.13 12.19 -10.91
N GLY A 373 22.71 12.25 -9.71
CA GLY A 373 22.59 13.40 -8.81
C GLY A 373 21.19 13.60 -8.24
N ASN A 374 20.40 12.53 -8.09
CA ASN A 374 19.08 12.64 -7.46
C ASN A 374 19.24 13.02 -5.99
N THR A 375 18.34 13.85 -5.50
CA THR A 375 18.27 14.25 -4.09
C THR A 375 17.04 13.63 -3.43
N LEU A 376 17.24 13.02 -2.27
CA LEU A 376 16.19 12.64 -1.34
C LEU A 376 16.22 13.62 -0.17
N VAL A 377 15.12 14.35 0.04
CA VAL A 377 14.87 15.16 1.24
C VAL A 377 13.72 14.52 1.99
N LEU A 378 13.82 14.45 3.32
CA LEU A 378 12.73 14.00 4.16
C LEU A 378 12.68 14.78 5.46
N PHE A 379 11.47 15.04 5.93
CA PHE A 379 11.21 15.57 7.26
C PHE A 379 10.80 14.41 8.16
N GLU A 380 11.55 14.18 9.24
CA GLU A 380 11.26 13.18 10.26
C GLU A 380 10.62 13.84 11.49
N GLU A 381 9.35 13.54 11.70
CA GLU A 381 8.49 14.15 12.71
C GLU A 381 8.74 13.59 14.11
N ILE A 382 8.91 12.27 14.25
CA ILE A 382 8.90 11.57 15.55
C ILE A 382 10.32 11.18 15.97
N GLY A 383 11.13 10.75 15.02
CA GLY A 383 12.49 10.29 15.23
C GLY A 383 12.72 8.93 14.58
N GLY A 384 13.86 8.80 13.93
CA GLY A 384 14.28 7.59 13.25
C GLY A 384 15.76 7.58 12.92
N ASP A 385 16.20 6.51 12.28
CA ASP A 385 17.56 6.32 11.80
C ASP A 385 17.57 6.20 10.26
N PRO A 386 17.96 7.27 9.53
CA PRO A 386 17.94 7.27 8.07
C PRO A 386 19.00 6.35 7.45
N THR A 387 19.93 5.79 8.24
CA THR A 387 20.91 4.81 7.75
C THR A 387 20.28 3.45 7.42
N HIS A 388 19.07 3.18 7.91
CA HIS A 388 18.31 1.96 7.61
C HIS A 388 17.43 2.08 6.36
N ILE A 389 17.29 3.28 5.79
CA ILE A 389 16.52 3.49 4.56
C ILE A 389 17.15 2.71 3.42
N SER A 390 16.32 2.04 2.62
CA SER A 390 16.79 1.31 1.46
C SER A 390 15.88 1.50 0.26
N PHE A 391 16.42 1.27 -0.94
CA PHE A 391 15.64 1.27 -2.17
C PHE A 391 15.27 -0.16 -2.56
N ALA A 392 14.09 -0.32 -3.13
CA ALA A 392 13.62 -1.58 -3.65
C ALA A 392 13.10 -1.42 -5.08
N LYS A 393 13.36 -2.44 -5.91
CA LYS A 393 12.72 -2.60 -7.23
C LYS A 393 11.61 -3.63 -7.15
N ARG A 394 10.48 -3.33 -7.77
CA ARG A 394 9.39 -4.29 -7.96
C ARG A 394 9.55 -4.96 -9.33
N GLN A 395 10.11 -6.16 -9.34
CA GLN A 395 10.49 -6.87 -10.58
C GLN A 395 9.65 -8.14 -10.77
N LEU A 396 9.56 -8.61 -12.00
CA LEU A 396 8.97 -9.92 -12.28
C LEU A 396 9.87 -11.03 -11.74
N GLY A 397 9.35 -11.86 -10.85
CA GLY A 397 10.01 -13.09 -10.38
C GLY A 397 9.72 -14.29 -11.28
N SER A 398 8.44 -14.56 -11.51
CA SER A 398 7.97 -15.62 -12.41
C SER A 398 6.58 -15.35 -12.98
N LEU A 399 6.27 -16.00 -14.09
CA LEU A 399 4.94 -16.10 -14.67
C LEU A 399 4.33 -17.44 -14.32
N CYS A 400 3.05 -17.46 -14.01
CA CYS A 400 2.32 -18.69 -13.75
C CYS A 400 1.07 -18.79 -14.60
N GLY A 401 0.71 -20.00 -15.00
CA GLY A 401 -0.59 -20.33 -15.55
C GLY A 401 -1.15 -21.54 -14.85
N HIS A 402 -2.46 -21.56 -14.58
CA HIS A 402 -3.16 -22.74 -14.06
C HIS A 402 -4.51 -22.85 -14.76
N VAL A 403 -4.62 -23.80 -15.68
CA VAL A 403 -5.81 -23.97 -16.53
C VAL A 403 -6.25 -25.43 -16.49
N SER A 404 -7.54 -25.67 -16.27
CA SER A 404 -8.14 -27.01 -16.35
C SER A 404 -8.66 -27.32 -17.75
N GLU A 405 -8.71 -28.60 -18.12
CA GLU A 405 -9.36 -29.08 -19.35
C GLU A 405 -10.84 -28.66 -19.47
N LEU A 406 -11.46 -28.24 -18.36
CA LEU A 406 -12.84 -27.73 -18.30
C LEU A 406 -12.96 -26.22 -18.54
N HIS A 407 -11.85 -25.50 -18.70
CA HIS A 407 -11.91 -24.05 -18.97
C HIS A 407 -12.45 -23.79 -20.39
N PRO A 408 -13.18 -22.69 -20.60
CA PRO A 408 -13.51 -22.25 -21.95
C PRO A 408 -12.22 -21.89 -22.71
N PRO A 409 -12.25 -21.93 -24.06
CA PRO A 409 -11.14 -21.43 -24.86
C PRO A 409 -10.90 -19.93 -24.57
N PRO A 410 -9.68 -19.40 -24.80
CA PRO A 410 -9.41 -17.98 -24.63
C PRO A 410 -10.35 -17.11 -25.48
N MET A 411 -10.90 -16.03 -24.91
CA MET A 411 -11.89 -15.17 -25.56
C MET A 411 -11.51 -14.72 -26.99
N GLY A 412 -10.23 -14.43 -27.23
CA GLY A 412 -9.74 -14.00 -28.55
C GLY A 412 -9.78 -15.07 -29.65
N THR A 413 -10.08 -16.33 -29.33
CA THR A 413 -10.25 -17.40 -30.33
C THR A 413 -11.71 -17.62 -30.73
N TRP A 414 -12.65 -16.87 -30.14
CA TRP A 414 -14.06 -16.93 -30.51
C TRP A 414 -14.32 -16.05 -31.74
N SER A 415 -15.05 -16.58 -32.72
CA SER A 415 -15.53 -15.83 -33.88
C SER A 415 -16.99 -16.18 -34.14
N SER A 416 -17.78 -15.19 -34.57
CA SER A 416 -19.18 -15.39 -34.95
C SER A 416 -19.34 -16.13 -36.28
N GLU A 417 -18.29 -16.18 -37.11
CA GLU A 417 -18.33 -16.64 -38.50
C GLU A 417 -17.88 -18.10 -38.69
N GLY A 418 -18.41 -19.05 -37.92
CA GLY A 418 -18.38 -20.50 -38.27
C GLY A 418 -17.02 -21.16 -38.54
N GLN A 419 -15.89 -20.43 -38.48
CA GLN A 419 -14.55 -20.97 -38.63
C GLN A 419 -14.20 -21.65 -37.32
N ARG A 420 -13.83 -22.93 -37.44
CA ARG A 420 -13.43 -23.82 -36.35
C ARG A 420 -12.55 -23.08 -35.34
N SER A 421 -13.18 -22.59 -34.27
CA SER A 421 -12.47 -22.09 -33.10
C SER A 421 -11.53 -23.21 -32.66
N ARG A 422 -10.26 -22.89 -32.39
CA ARG A 422 -9.32 -23.86 -31.79
C ARG A 422 -9.98 -24.38 -30.52
N SER A 423 -10.47 -25.61 -30.58
CA SER A 423 -11.39 -26.16 -29.60
C SER A 423 -10.61 -26.65 -28.39
N GLY A 424 -10.82 -25.97 -27.25
CA GLY A 424 -10.39 -26.44 -25.94
C GLY A 424 -9.65 -25.42 -25.09
N ALA A 425 -9.51 -25.75 -23.82
CA ALA A 425 -8.74 -24.97 -22.86
C ALA A 425 -7.28 -24.81 -23.31
N MET A 426 -6.76 -23.58 -23.21
CA MET A 426 -5.36 -23.29 -23.50
C MET A 426 -4.74 -22.47 -22.38
N LEU A 427 -3.53 -22.86 -22.00
CA LEU A 427 -2.67 -22.07 -21.12
C LEU A 427 -1.79 -21.17 -21.99
N GLN A 428 -1.82 -19.86 -21.71
CA GLN A 428 -1.02 -18.86 -22.42
C GLN A 428 -0.04 -18.21 -21.47
N LEU A 429 1.22 -18.14 -21.88
CA LEU A 429 2.28 -17.39 -21.20
C LEU A 429 2.87 -16.36 -22.16
N VAL A 430 3.06 -15.14 -21.68
CA VAL A 430 3.55 -13.98 -22.42
C VAL A 430 4.50 -13.21 -21.52
N CYS A 431 5.75 -13.05 -21.94
CA CYS A 431 6.68 -12.18 -21.23
C CYS A 431 6.21 -10.73 -21.30
N PRO A 432 6.18 -9.99 -20.17
CA PRO A 432 5.53 -8.68 -20.12
C PRO A 432 6.37 -7.57 -20.75
N TYR A 433 7.68 -7.76 -20.93
CA TYR A 433 8.58 -6.76 -21.48
C TYR A 433 9.04 -7.10 -22.90
N PRO A 434 9.26 -6.09 -23.77
CA PRO A 434 9.77 -6.29 -25.12
C PRO A 434 11.11 -7.03 -25.12
N ASN A 435 11.33 -7.88 -26.14
CA ASN A 435 12.54 -8.69 -26.34
C ASN A 435 12.84 -9.74 -25.27
N GLN A 436 12.02 -9.84 -24.22
CA GLN A 436 12.14 -10.96 -23.28
C GLN A 436 11.66 -12.25 -23.91
N VAL A 437 12.30 -13.33 -23.50
CA VAL A 437 11.89 -14.68 -23.83
C VAL A 437 11.72 -15.50 -22.56
N ILE A 438 10.86 -16.51 -22.61
CA ILE A 438 10.77 -17.50 -21.55
C ILE A 438 12.09 -18.27 -21.55
N SER A 439 12.92 -18.05 -20.55
CA SER A 439 14.26 -18.63 -20.47
C SER A 439 14.30 -19.92 -19.67
N THR A 440 13.36 -20.11 -18.74
CA THR A 440 13.31 -21.30 -17.89
C THR A 440 11.89 -21.62 -17.48
N ILE A 441 11.57 -22.92 -17.43
CA ILE A 441 10.37 -23.46 -16.80
C ILE A 441 10.76 -23.99 -15.43
N LYS A 442 10.33 -23.33 -14.35
CA LYS A 442 10.61 -23.74 -12.96
C LYS A 442 9.75 -24.93 -12.54
N PHE A 443 8.52 -24.98 -13.01
CA PHE A 443 7.56 -26.01 -12.65
C PHE A 443 6.59 -26.26 -13.80
N ALA A 444 6.21 -27.52 -14.00
CA ALA A 444 5.12 -27.91 -14.87
C ALA A 444 4.49 -29.21 -14.39
N SER A 445 3.17 -29.26 -14.31
CA SER A 445 2.42 -30.47 -13.95
C SER A 445 1.08 -30.47 -14.66
N PHE A 446 0.77 -31.59 -15.33
CA PHE A 446 -0.55 -31.87 -15.88
C PHE A 446 -1.20 -33.02 -15.10
N GLY A 447 -2.31 -32.75 -14.42
CA GLY A 447 -2.97 -33.71 -13.53
C GLY A 447 -3.75 -32.98 -12.45
N THR A 448 -3.40 -33.22 -11.18
CA THR A 448 -4.02 -32.57 -10.01
C THR A 448 -3.06 -31.66 -9.23
N PRO A 449 -2.30 -30.75 -9.88
CA PRO A 449 -1.35 -29.87 -9.19
C PRO A 449 -2.04 -29.08 -8.08
N GLN A 450 -1.27 -28.80 -7.02
CA GLN A 450 -1.72 -28.05 -5.85
C GLN A 450 -0.86 -26.79 -5.69
N GLY A 451 -1.25 -25.94 -4.74
CA GLY A 451 -0.52 -24.71 -4.41
C GLY A 451 -0.94 -23.51 -5.26
N SER A 452 -0.14 -22.46 -5.18
CA SER A 452 -0.33 -21.21 -5.92
C SER A 452 0.94 -20.84 -6.67
N CYS A 453 0.89 -19.78 -7.48
CA CYS A 453 2.07 -19.29 -8.17
C CYS A 453 3.25 -19.06 -7.19
N GLY A 454 4.43 -19.62 -7.50
CA GLY A 454 5.61 -19.61 -6.64
C GLY A 454 5.65 -20.72 -5.57
N THR A 455 4.55 -21.46 -5.36
CA THR A 455 4.43 -22.56 -4.40
C THR A 455 3.75 -23.79 -4.98
N PHE A 456 3.74 -23.93 -6.31
CA PHE A 456 3.14 -25.08 -6.96
C PHE A 456 3.84 -26.38 -6.56
N ASN A 457 3.06 -27.43 -6.43
CA ASN A 457 3.53 -28.77 -6.16
C ASN A 457 2.75 -29.80 -6.97
N HIS A 458 3.40 -30.93 -7.26
CA HIS A 458 2.73 -32.07 -7.88
C HIS A 458 1.65 -32.59 -6.93
N GLY A 459 0.48 -32.92 -7.49
CA GLY A 459 -0.56 -33.64 -6.76
C GLY A 459 -0.39 -35.15 -6.86
N HIS A 460 -1.40 -35.87 -6.39
CA HIS A 460 -1.46 -37.34 -6.49
C HIS A 460 -1.44 -37.86 -7.93
N CYS A 461 -1.81 -37.03 -8.90
CA CYS A 461 -1.79 -37.35 -10.32
C CYS A 461 -0.96 -36.28 -11.06
N SER A 462 0.05 -36.72 -11.81
CA SER A 462 0.86 -35.85 -12.65
C SER A 462 1.42 -36.63 -13.84
N SER A 463 1.43 -36.02 -15.03
CA SER A 463 2.06 -36.57 -16.22
C SER A 463 3.57 -36.41 -16.16
N GLU A 464 4.30 -37.49 -16.42
CA GLU A 464 5.78 -37.51 -16.49
C GLU A 464 6.33 -36.61 -17.62
N ASN A 465 5.55 -36.41 -18.69
CA ASN A 465 5.98 -35.65 -19.86
C ASN A 465 5.63 -34.15 -19.77
N ALA A 466 4.91 -33.71 -18.73
CA ALA A 466 4.41 -32.34 -18.65
C ALA A 466 5.51 -31.28 -18.76
N LEU A 467 6.63 -31.48 -18.06
CA LEU A 467 7.76 -30.55 -18.10
C LEU A 467 8.41 -30.50 -19.48
N ALA A 468 8.70 -31.65 -20.09
CA ALA A 468 9.36 -31.73 -21.39
C ALA A 468 8.53 -31.04 -22.48
N VAL A 469 7.21 -31.31 -22.53
CA VAL A 469 6.30 -30.69 -23.50
C VAL A 469 6.24 -29.17 -23.33
N VAL A 470 6.17 -28.69 -22.09
CA VAL A 470 6.12 -27.23 -21.83
C VAL A 470 7.45 -26.57 -22.18
N GLN A 471 8.58 -27.20 -21.87
CA GLN A 471 9.91 -26.68 -22.20
C GLN A 471 10.11 -26.55 -23.72
N GLU A 472 9.73 -27.59 -24.48
CA GLU A 472 9.84 -27.61 -25.94
C GLU A 472 9.02 -26.48 -26.61
N VAL A 473 7.84 -26.17 -26.06
CA VAL A 473 6.94 -25.18 -26.66
C VAL A 473 7.26 -23.75 -26.24
N CYS A 474 7.78 -23.53 -25.02
CA CYS A 474 7.88 -22.19 -24.44
C CYS A 474 9.30 -21.62 -24.42
N ILE A 475 10.35 -22.43 -24.24
CA ILE A 475 11.70 -21.90 -24.05
C ILE A 475 12.18 -21.17 -25.32
N GLY A 476 12.72 -19.96 -25.14
CA GLY A 476 13.20 -19.11 -26.23
C GLY A 476 12.12 -18.28 -26.92
N MET A 477 10.85 -18.43 -26.51
CA MET A 477 9.72 -17.70 -27.08
C MET A 477 9.30 -16.54 -26.17
N GLY A 478 8.92 -15.39 -26.75
CA GLY A 478 8.34 -14.28 -25.99
C GLY A 478 6.89 -14.53 -25.56
N ASN A 479 6.20 -15.47 -26.24
CA ASN A 479 4.91 -16.00 -25.84
C ASN A 479 4.79 -17.47 -26.26
N CYS A 480 4.01 -18.25 -25.52
CA CYS A 480 3.67 -19.62 -25.88
C CYS A 480 2.21 -19.94 -25.51
N SER A 481 1.60 -20.86 -26.24
CA SER A 481 0.23 -21.31 -26.03
C SER A 481 0.19 -22.84 -26.06
N ILE A 482 -0.35 -23.44 -25.00
CA ILE A 482 -0.33 -24.88 -24.82
C ILE A 482 -1.76 -25.39 -24.65
N GLN A 483 -2.15 -26.37 -25.47
CA GLN A 483 -3.47 -26.99 -25.37
C GLN A 483 -3.55 -27.90 -24.15
N VAL A 484 -4.47 -27.62 -23.24
CA VAL A 484 -4.68 -28.40 -22.01
C VAL A 484 -5.56 -29.60 -22.34
N SER A 485 -4.93 -30.73 -22.69
CA SER A 485 -5.64 -31.95 -23.09
C SER A 485 -4.83 -33.21 -22.84
N THR A 486 -5.53 -34.34 -22.69
CA THR A 486 -4.90 -35.67 -22.60
C THR A 486 -4.18 -36.10 -23.88
N LYS A 487 -4.51 -35.50 -25.04
CA LYS A 487 -3.78 -35.71 -26.29
C LYS A 487 -2.37 -35.13 -26.24
N ALA A 488 -2.19 -34.00 -25.57
CA ALA A 488 -0.89 -33.34 -25.46
C ALA A 488 0.00 -33.96 -24.37
N PHE A 489 -0.60 -34.39 -23.25
CA PHE A 489 0.14 -34.78 -22.05
C PHE A 489 -0.05 -36.23 -21.60
N GLY A 490 -0.87 -37.01 -22.30
CA GLY A 490 -1.34 -38.31 -21.82
C GLY A 490 -2.47 -38.21 -20.79
N ASP A 491 -2.97 -39.36 -20.33
CA ASP A 491 -4.01 -39.45 -19.30
C ASP A 491 -3.44 -40.07 -18.00
N PRO A 492 -2.78 -39.26 -17.15
CA PRO A 492 -2.15 -39.74 -15.93
C PRO A 492 -3.14 -40.25 -14.86
N CYS A 493 -4.44 -39.94 -14.99
CA CYS A 493 -5.48 -40.39 -14.06
C CYS A 493 -6.85 -40.37 -14.73
N ARG A 494 -7.32 -41.55 -15.15
CA ARG A 494 -8.62 -41.70 -15.83
C ARG A 494 -9.78 -41.30 -14.93
N GLY A 495 -10.76 -40.60 -15.50
CA GLY A 495 -11.96 -40.15 -14.79
C GLY A 495 -11.76 -38.97 -13.84
N VAL A 496 -10.52 -38.50 -13.67
CA VAL A 496 -10.20 -37.31 -12.87
C VAL A 496 -10.00 -36.12 -13.79
N THR A 497 -10.60 -34.99 -13.42
CA THR A 497 -10.40 -33.73 -14.13
C THR A 497 -8.97 -33.24 -13.97
N LYS A 498 -8.33 -32.92 -15.09
CA LYS A 498 -6.94 -32.49 -15.12
C LYS A 498 -6.79 -30.99 -15.32
N SER A 499 -5.69 -30.48 -14.80
CA SER A 499 -5.24 -29.12 -15.03
C SER A 499 -3.74 -29.07 -15.28
N LEU A 500 -3.34 -28.14 -16.12
CA LEU A 500 -1.96 -27.78 -16.38
C LEU A 500 -1.60 -26.59 -15.51
N ALA A 501 -0.63 -26.75 -14.62
CA ALA A 501 0.01 -25.67 -13.88
C ALA A 501 1.45 -25.51 -14.37
N VAL A 502 1.85 -24.28 -14.69
CA VAL A 502 3.18 -23.94 -15.17
C VAL A 502 3.70 -22.72 -14.41
N GLU A 503 4.97 -22.75 -14.02
CA GLU A 503 5.73 -21.58 -13.57
C GLU A 503 6.96 -21.39 -14.47
N ALA A 504 7.13 -20.18 -15.00
CA ALA A 504 8.15 -19.83 -15.97
C ALA A 504 8.86 -18.54 -15.58
N VAL A 505 10.08 -18.35 -16.07
CA VAL A 505 10.88 -17.12 -15.90
C VAL A 505 11.11 -16.50 -17.27
N CYS A 506 10.98 -15.18 -17.34
CA CYS A 506 11.34 -14.38 -18.51
C CYS A 506 12.63 -13.60 -18.22
N THR A 507 13.52 -13.53 -19.21
CA THR A 507 14.75 -12.73 -19.14
C THR A 507 14.93 -11.92 -20.39
#